data_AF-A0A1V4TKJ9-F1
#
_entry.id   AF-A0A1V4TKJ9-F1
#
_cell.length_a   1.000
_cell.length_b   1.000
_cell.length_c   1.000
_cell.angle_alpha   90.00
_cell.angle_beta   90.00
_cell.angle_gamma   90.00
#
_symmetry.space_group_name_H-M   'P 1'
#
loop_
_entity.id
_entity.type
_entity.pdbx_description
1 polymer ?
#
loop_
_entity_poly.entity_id
_entity_poly.type
_entity_poly.pdbx_seq_one_letter_code
_entity_poly.pdbx_strand_id
1 'polypeptide(L)'
;MRDRIYERLGIKAIDIYGTSELSGPLWCECSEQNGIHVWADMTLIEVLDPATGEPVANGEKGELVVTMLQKEALPIVRYRTGDITTMHEDVCPCGRTHPRIGRIQGRVDDMIIVRGINVFPSQVEHSLMTNPEVGNEFQIVVDRKGALDTMLVRVELRPEAFGDRLFELDAIKDRITHKLRGSLNVGVNVEIVEPGSLPRFEGKAKRVVDKRSL
;
A
#
# COMPACT_ATOMS: atom_id res chain seq x y z
N MET A 1 -1.78 10.87 -1.34
CA MET A 1 -0.60 11.62 -0.85
C MET A 1 0.04 12.44 -1.96
N ARG A 2 0.39 11.84 -3.11
CA ARG A 2 0.91 12.55 -4.30
C ARG A 2 0.09 13.78 -4.68
N ASP A 3 -1.22 13.61 -4.89
CA ASP A 3 -2.10 14.73 -5.30
C ASP A 3 -2.10 15.86 -4.27
N ARG A 4 -2.11 15.51 -2.97
CA ARG A 4 -2.04 16.50 -1.88
C ARG A 4 -0.71 17.27 -1.86
N ILE A 5 0.41 16.64 -2.23
CA ILE A 5 1.71 17.33 -2.38
C ILE A 5 1.64 18.32 -3.52
N TYR A 6 1.09 17.89 -4.67
CA TYR A 6 0.91 18.74 -5.83
C TYR A 6 -0.03 19.93 -5.55
N GLU A 7 -1.20 19.68 -4.95
CA GLU A 7 -2.18 20.72 -4.61
C GLU A 7 -1.61 21.79 -3.67
N ARG A 8 -0.75 21.41 -2.71
CA ARG A 8 -0.22 22.34 -1.72
C ARG A 8 1.02 23.10 -2.18
N LEU A 9 1.87 22.45 -2.98
CA LEU A 9 3.19 22.98 -3.31
C LEU A 9 3.37 23.31 -4.79
N GLY A 10 2.47 22.87 -5.67
CA GLY A 10 2.61 22.98 -7.12
C GLY A 10 3.72 22.10 -7.70
N ILE A 11 4.25 21.14 -6.94
CA ILE A 11 5.39 20.30 -7.31
C ILE A 11 4.91 18.89 -7.67
N LYS A 12 5.37 18.35 -8.80
CA LYS A 12 5.14 16.95 -9.17
C LYS A 12 6.07 16.05 -8.36
N ALA A 13 5.48 15.16 -7.55
CA ALA A 13 6.22 14.11 -6.85
C ALA A 13 6.39 12.87 -7.75
N ILE A 14 7.61 12.36 -7.84
CA ILE A 14 7.99 11.15 -8.60
C ILE A 14 8.21 10.02 -7.61
N ASP A 15 7.59 8.87 -7.86
CA ASP A 15 7.81 7.68 -7.03
C ASP A 15 9.17 7.05 -7.34
N ILE A 16 9.89 6.66 -6.30
CA ILE A 16 11.22 6.04 -6.38
C ILE A 16 11.18 4.77 -5.55
N TYR A 17 11.58 3.66 -6.15
CA TYR A 17 11.64 2.36 -5.51
C TYR A 17 13.08 1.86 -5.39
N GLY A 18 13.34 1.19 -4.27
CA GLY A 18 14.53 0.39 -4.07
C GLY A 18 14.60 -0.15 -2.64
N THR A 19 15.46 -1.13 -2.44
CA THR A 19 15.75 -1.73 -1.13
C THR A 19 17.25 -1.73 -0.91
N SER A 20 17.69 -1.84 0.35
CA SER A 20 19.12 -1.88 0.67
C SER A 20 19.83 -3.05 -0.02
N GLU A 21 19.16 -4.18 -0.19
CA GLU A 21 19.65 -5.36 -0.90
C GLU A 21 19.92 -5.08 -2.38
N LEU A 22 19.15 -4.17 -2.99
CA LEU A 22 19.31 -3.73 -4.38
C LEU A 22 20.26 -2.53 -4.53
N SER A 23 21.02 -2.20 -3.48
CA SER A 23 21.91 -1.02 -3.40
C SER A 23 21.19 0.31 -3.23
N GLY A 24 20.02 0.31 -2.59
CA GLY A 24 19.25 1.51 -2.24
C GLY A 24 18.22 1.90 -3.29
N PRO A 25 17.76 3.17 -3.33
CA PRO A 25 16.83 3.63 -4.35
C PRO A 25 17.45 3.52 -5.73
N LEU A 26 16.79 2.77 -6.63
CA LEU A 26 17.35 2.39 -7.93
C LEU A 26 16.42 2.74 -9.08
N TRP A 27 15.12 2.53 -8.94
CA TRP A 27 14.15 2.70 -10.01
C TRP A 27 13.21 3.87 -9.71
N CYS A 28 12.69 4.53 -10.74
CA CYS A 28 11.80 5.68 -10.57
C CYS A 28 10.73 5.79 -11.67
N GLU A 29 9.66 6.53 -11.38
CA GLU A 29 8.70 6.93 -12.41
C GLU A 29 9.34 7.91 -13.41
N CYS A 30 8.78 7.93 -14.63
CA CYS A 30 9.05 9.01 -15.58
C CYS A 30 8.02 10.15 -15.46
N SER A 31 8.08 11.12 -16.37
CA SER A 31 7.13 12.24 -16.45
C SER A 31 5.67 11.84 -16.62
N GLU A 32 5.41 10.63 -17.13
CA GLU A 32 4.05 10.09 -17.29
C GLU A 32 3.41 9.68 -15.97
N GLN A 33 4.18 9.55 -14.88
CA GLN A 33 3.69 9.14 -13.54
C GLN A 33 2.80 7.88 -13.57
N ASN A 34 3.10 6.97 -14.51
CA ASN A 34 2.36 5.74 -14.79
C ASN A 34 3.28 4.52 -14.68
N GLY A 35 3.67 4.21 -13.45
CA GLY A 35 4.57 3.09 -13.14
C GLY A 35 6.05 3.47 -13.08
N ILE A 36 6.80 2.66 -12.36
CA ILE A 36 8.22 2.84 -12.06
C ILE A 36 9.02 2.05 -13.08
N HIS A 37 9.91 2.70 -13.83
CA HIS A 37 10.74 2.03 -14.83
C HIS A 37 11.86 1.21 -14.17
N VAL A 38 11.91 -0.08 -14.50
CA VAL A 38 12.91 -1.02 -14.01
C VAL A 38 14.00 -1.21 -15.06
N TRP A 39 15.24 -0.90 -14.70
CA TRP A 39 16.37 -0.87 -15.64
C TRP A 39 16.81 -2.30 -16.01
N ALA A 40 16.14 -2.87 -17.01
CA ALA A 40 16.30 -4.26 -17.48
C ALA A 40 17.74 -4.64 -17.92
N ASP A 41 18.59 -3.67 -18.21
CA ASP A 41 20.01 -3.84 -18.50
C ASP A 41 20.84 -4.14 -17.24
N MET A 42 20.36 -3.73 -16.07
CA MET A 42 20.98 -3.98 -14.77
C MET A 42 20.27 -5.05 -13.94
N THR A 43 18.99 -5.30 -14.23
CA THR A 43 18.10 -6.09 -13.38
C THR A 43 17.17 -6.97 -14.20
N LEU A 44 16.97 -8.21 -13.76
CA LEU A 44 15.88 -9.06 -14.25
C LEU A 44 14.83 -9.13 -13.15
N ILE A 45 13.57 -8.86 -13.50
CA ILE A 45 12.45 -8.92 -12.56
C ILE A 45 11.43 -9.96 -12.97
N GLU A 46 10.77 -10.51 -11.96
CA GLU A 46 9.59 -11.37 -12.09
C GLU A 46 8.52 -10.85 -11.13
N VAL A 47 7.24 -11.06 -11.45
CA VAL A 47 6.14 -10.89 -10.50
C VAL A 47 5.47 -12.24 -10.36
N LEU A 48 5.56 -12.81 -9.16
CA LEU A 48 5.15 -14.18 -8.87
C LEU A 48 3.96 -14.23 -7.95
N ASP A 49 3.12 -15.24 -8.07
CA ASP A 49 2.13 -15.55 -7.04
C ASP A 49 2.88 -15.96 -5.76
N PRO A 50 2.66 -15.29 -4.61
CA PRO A 50 3.44 -15.55 -3.39
C PRO A 50 3.27 -16.97 -2.84
N ALA A 51 2.13 -17.62 -3.10
CA ALA A 51 1.79 -18.95 -2.60
C ALA A 51 2.33 -20.06 -3.50
N THR A 52 2.25 -19.90 -4.83
CA THR A 52 2.70 -20.93 -5.78
C THR A 52 4.14 -20.74 -6.23
N GLY A 53 4.64 -19.50 -6.23
CA GLY A 53 5.95 -19.16 -6.80
C GLY A 53 5.98 -19.11 -8.34
N GLU A 54 4.82 -19.22 -8.99
CA GLU A 54 4.69 -19.17 -10.44
C GLU A 54 4.46 -17.73 -10.94
N PRO A 55 4.91 -17.36 -12.15
CA PRO A 55 4.67 -16.05 -12.73
C PRO A 55 3.18 -15.74 -12.88
N VAL A 56 2.78 -14.53 -12.50
CA VAL A 56 1.43 -14.02 -12.77
C VAL A 56 1.35 -13.42 -14.17
N ALA A 57 0.14 -13.25 -14.71
CA ALA A 57 -0.06 -12.59 -15.99
C ALA A 57 0.35 -11.10 -15.93
N ASN A 58 0.72 -10.51 -17.08
CA ASN A 58 1.05 -9.09 -17.16
C ASN A 58 -0.13 -8.23 -16.64
N GLY A 59 0.18 -7.28 -15.76
CA GLY A 59 -0.79 -6.45 -15.04
C GLY A 59 -1.42 -7.07 -13.80
N GLU A 60 -1.27 -8.39 -13.57
CA GLU A 60 -1.76 -9.04 -12.36
C GLU A 60 -0.85 -8.77 -11.16
N LYS A 61 -1.43 -8.88 -9.97
CA LYS A 61 -0.72 -8.62 -8.71
C LYS A 61 0.07 -9.85 -8.29
N GLY A 62 1.31 -9.63 -7.87
CA GLY A 62 2.14 -10.65 -7.25
C GLY A 62 3.30 -10.04 -6.48
N GLU A 63 4.13 -10.90 -5.92
CA GLU A 63 5.37 -10.53 -5.26
C GLU A 63 6.46 -10.22 -6.29
N LEU A 64 7.12 -9.08 -6.11
CA LEU A 64 8.29 -8.71 -6.89
C LEU A 64 9.50 -9.57 -6.51
N VAL A 65 10.08 -10.22 -7.52
CA VAL A 65 11.31 -10.99 -7.38
C VAL A 65 12.37 -10.40 -8.29
N VAL A 66 13.58 -10.21 -7.76
CA VAL A 66 14.64 -9.45 -8.42
C VAL A 66 15.93 -10.25 -8.53
N THR A 67 16.54 -10.22 -9.70
CA THR A 67 17.91 -10.68 -9.95
C THR A 67 18.74 -9.49 -10.42
N MET A 68 19.84 -9.19 -9.73
CA MET A 68 20.78 -8.12 -10.10
C MET A 68 21.81 -8.68 -11.08
N LEU A 69 21.87 -8.14 -12.30
CA LEU A 69 22.74 -8.64 -13.37
C LEU A 69 24.16 -8.08 -13.32
N GLN A 70 24.34 -6.91 -12.70
CA GLN A 70 25.63 -6.19 -12.68
C GLN A 70 26.21 -5.99 -11.27
N LYS A 71 25.70 -6.72 -10.26
CA LYS A 71 26.14 -6.59 -8.86
C LYS A 71 27.16 -7.66 -8.51
N GLU A 72 28.44 -7.28 -8.45
CA GLU A 72 29.56 -8.23 -8.29
C GLU A 72 29.83 -8.63 -6.83
N ALA A 73 29.87 -7.67 -5.91
CA ALA A 73 30.29 -7.91 -4.52
C ALA A 73 29.28 -8.73 -3.70
N LEU A 74 28.00 -8.63 -4.06
CA LEU A 74 26.91 -9.41 -3.44
C LEU A 74 25.88 -9.74 -4.51
N PRO A 75 26.09 -10.81 -5.30
CA PRO A 75 25.16 -11.24 -6.33
C PRO A 75 23.80 -11.57 -5.72
N ILE A 76 22.75 -11.05 -6.34
CA ILE A 76 21.37 -11.24 -5.91
C ILE A 76 20.65 -11.99 -7.02
N VAL A 77 20.18 -13.20 -6.75
CA VAL A 77 19.48 -14.06 -7.72
C VAL A 77 18.14 -14.48 -7.14
N ARG A 78 17.07 -14.18 -7.88
CA ARG A 78 15.66 -14.43 -7.51
C ARG A 78 15.34 -14.04 -6.05
N TYR A 79 15.78 -12.86 -5.64
CA TYR A 79 15.47 -12.33 -4.31
C TYR A 79 14.02 -11.92 -4.22
N ARG A 80 13.30 -12.58 -3.32
CA ARG A 80 11.92 -12.31 -2.93
C ARG A 80 11.88 -11.08 -2.02
N THR A 81 11.44 -9.95 -2.56
CA THR A 81 11.43 -8.68 -1.81
C THR A 81 10.33 -8.65 -0.74
N GLY A 82 9.33 -9.53 -0.88
CA GLY A 82 8.09 -9.46 -0.13
C GLY A 82 7.19 -8.32 -0.57
N ASP A 83 7.55 -7.49 -1.56
CA ASP A 83 6.73 -6.37 -2.00
C ASP A 83 5.70 -6.80 -3.05
N ILE A 84 4.44 -6.39 -2.87
CA ILE A 84 3.36 -6.68 -3.81
C ILE A 84 3.24 -5.56 -4.83
N THR A 85 3.31 -5.92 -6.12
CA THR A 85 3.18 -4.98 -7.24
C THR A 85 2.54 -5.65 -8.46
N THR A 86 2.37 -4.88 -9.53
CA THR A 86 2.02 -5.36 -10.87
C THR A 86 3.21 -5.11 -11.80
N MET A 87 3.31 -5.86 -12.90
CA MET A 87 4.29 -5.59 -13.96
C MET A 87 3.57 -5.18 -15.24
N HIS A 88 4.20 -4.30 -16.02
CA HIS A 88 3.73 -3.78 -17.29
C HIS A 88 4.87 -3.77 -18.30
N GLU A 89 4.77 -4.61 -19.33
CA GLU A 89 5.81 -4.77 -20.37
C GLU A 89 5.55 -3.92 -21.63
N ASP A 90 4.43 -3.20 -21.69
CA ASP A 90 4.12 -2.30 -22.79
C ASP A 90 5.06 -1.07 -22.80
N VAL A 91 5.41 -0.63 -24.01
CA VAL A 91 6.26 0.55 -24.22
C VAL A 91 5.59 1.78 -23.65
N CYS A 92 6.28 2.45 -22.73
CA CYS A 92 5.77 3.64 -22.09
C CYS A 92 5.69 4.81 -23.09
N PRO A 93 4.68 5.70 -22.99
CA PRO A 93 4.61 6.92 -23.83
C PRO A 93 5.84 7.82 -23.76
N CYS A 94 6.67 7.71 -22.71
CA CYS A 94 7.95 8.42 -22.62
C CYS A 94 9.04 7.88 -23.57
N GLY A 95 8.78 6.79 -24.30
CA GLY A 95 9.68 6.17 -25.26
C GLY A 95 10.62 5.09 -24.69
N ARG A 96 10.66 4.90 -23.37
CA ARG A 96 11.45 3.83 -22.73
C ARG A 96 10.79 2.47 -22.97
N THR A 97 11.63 1.49 -23.31
CA THR A 97 11.24 0.09 -23.55
C THR A 97 11.44 -0.82 -22.34
N HIS A 98 12.04 -0.30 -21.27
CA HIS A 98 12.18 -1.01 -20.00
C HIS A 98 10.81 -1.27 -19.36
N PRO A 99 10.61 -2.44 -18.74
CA PRO A 99 9.35 -2.78 -18.08
C PRO A 99 9.09 -1.80 -16.94
N ARG A 100 7.82 -1.67 -16.57
CA ARG A 100 7.37 -0.86 -15.46
C ARG A 100 6.75 -1.73 -14.39
N ILE A 101 7.01 -1.42 -13.14
CA ILE A 101 6.22 -1.95 -12.02
C ILE A 101 5.19 -0.93 -11.56
N GLY A 102 4.06 -1.42 -11.09
CA GLY A 102 3.07 -0.62 -10.39
C GLY A 102 3.62 -0.07 -9.08
N ARG A 103 2.84 0.82 -8.46
CA ARG A 103 3.13 1.28 -7.09
C ARG A 103 3.06 0.09 -6.14
N ILE A 104 4.02 0.01 -5.21
CA ILE A 104 4.04 -1.04 -4.18
C ILE A 104 2.76 -0.95 -3.33
N GLN A 105 2.00 -2.04 -3.32
CA GLN A 105 0.70 -2.15 -2.65
C GLN A 105 0.82 -2.71 -1.22
N GLY A 106 2.03 -2.87 -0.71
CA GLY A 106 2.28 -3.44 0.60
C GLY A 106 3.19 -4.64 0.48
N ARG A 107 3.31 -5.39 1.58
CA ARG A 107 4.17 -6.55 1.64
C ARG A 107 3.42 -7.83 1.93
N VAL A 108 3.97 -8.94 1.48
CA VAL A 108 3.51 -10.30 1.75
C VAL A 108 3.44 -10.55 3.26
N ASP A 109 4.41 -10.04 4.03
CA ASP A 109 4.47 -10.19 5.48
C ASP A 109 3.55 -9.23 6.24
N ASP A 110 3.23 -8.07 5.65
CA ASP A 110 2.25 -7.11 6.19
C ASP A 110 0.79 -7.47 5.81
N MET A 111 0.58 -8.53 5.02
CA MET A 111 -0.74 -8.96 4.56
C MET A 111 -1.53 -9.56 5.72
N ILE A 112 -2.76 -9.08 5.92
CA ILE A 112 -3.65 -9.61 6.94
C ILE A 112 -4.76 -10.40 6.26
N ILE A 113 -4.95 -11.64 6.68
CA ILE A 113 -6.08 -12.46 6.24
C ILE A 113 -7.23 -12.21 7.21
N VAL A 114 -8.34 -11.68 6.70
CA VAL A 114 -9.58 -11.48 7.48
C VAL A 114 -10.68 -12.27 6.80
N ARG A 115 -11.19 -13.31 7.47
CA ARG A 115 -12.25 -14.19 6.93
C ARG A 115 -11.89 -14.79 5.56
N GLY A 116 -10.63 -15.17 5.37
CA GLY A 116 -10.13 -15.76 4.12
C GLY A 116 -9.85 -14.76 2.99
N ILE A 117 -10.00 -13.45 3.25
CA ILE A 117 -9.72 -12.39 2.29
C ILE A 117 -8.39 -11.73 2.65
N ASN A 118 -7.51 -11.58 1.65
CA ASN A 118 -6.23 -10.89 1.77
C ASN A 118 -6.45 -9.38 1.79
N VAL A 119 -6.03 -8.74 2.88
CA VAL A 119 -6.16 -7.29 3.09
C VAL A 119 -4.77 -6.69 3.26
N PHE A 120 -4.43 -5.75 2.38
CA PHE A 120 -3.19 -4.98 2.51
C PHE A 120 -3.46 -3.66 3.24
N PRO A 121 -2.65 -3.29 4.26
CA PRO A 121 -2.78 -2.01 4.96
C PRO A 121 -2.74 -0.78 4.03
N SER A 122 -2.04 -0.87 2.90
CA SER A 122 -1.99 0.22 1.91
C SER A 122 -3.32 0.45 1.18
N GLN A 123 -4.14 -0.60 0.99
CA GLN A 123 -5.46 -0.49 0.37
C GLN A 123 -6.42 0.24 1.32
N VAL A 124 -6.33 -0.05 2.62
CA VAL A 124 -7.04 0.67 3.67
C VAL A 124 -6.63 2.14 3.64
N GLU A 125 -5.33 2.44 3.64
CA GLU A 125 -4.83 3.81 3.54
C GLU A 125 -5.37 4.52 2.29
N HIS A 126 -5.25 3.90 1.12
CA HIS A 126 -5.70 4.51 -0.13
C HIS A 126 -7.19 4.86 -0.07
N SER A 127 -8.04 3.91 0.37
CA SER A 127 -9.48 4.14 0.53
C SER A 127 -9.78 5.27 1.52
N LEU A 128 -9.09 5.31 2.66
CA LEU A 128 -9.25 6.35 3.68
C LEU A 128 -8.87 7.73 3.13
N MET A 129 -7.71 7.83 2.47
CA MET A 129 -7.13 9.09 1.97
C MET A 129 -7.93 9.72 0.83
N THR A 130 -8.92 9.02 0.26
CA THR A 130 -9.87 9.60 -0.69
C THR A 130 -10.94 10.49 -0.04
N ASN A 131 -11.00 10.53 1.29
CA ASN A 131 -11.99 11.32 2.03
C ASN A 131 -11.34 12.62 2.54
N PRO A 132 -11.88 13.80 2.22
CA PRO A 132 -11.27 15.08 2.58
C PRO A 132 -11.24 15.32 4.10
N GLU A 133 -12.14 14.72 4.86
CA GLU A 133 -12.24 14.87 6.31
C GLU A 133 -11.22 14.03 7.07
N VAL A 134 -10.65 13.00 6.42
CA VAL A 134 -9.70 12.09 7.06
C VAL A 134 -8.34 12.77 7.26
N GLY A 135 -7.81 12.58 8.46
CA GLY A 135 -6.46 12.98 8.86
C GLY A 135 -5.39 12.09 8.23
N ASN A 136 -4.17 12.16 8.78
CA ASN A 136 -3.04 11.39 8.23
C ASN A 136 -2.85 10.03 8.94
N GLU A 137 -3.51 9.80 10.07
CA GLU A 137 -3.33 8.59 10.88
C GLU A 137 -4.54 7.68 10.90
N PHE A 138 -4.24 6.39 10.89
CA PHE A 138 -5.20 5.33 11.10
C PHE A 138 -4.51 4.11 11.69
N GLN A 139 -5.31 3.24 12.30
CA GLN A 139 -4.88 1.96 12.85
C GLN A 139 -5.88 0.88 12.47
N ILE A 140 -5.37 -0.24 11.96
CA ILE A 140 -6.11 -1.47 11.70
C ILE A 140 -5.94 -2.35 12.93
N VAL A 141 -7.06 -2.73 13.53
CA VAL A 141 -7.11 -3.71 14.61
C VAL A 141 -7.82 -4.94 14.08
N VAL A 142 -7.12 -6.07 14.11
CA VAL A 142 -7.71 -7.37 13.77
C VAL A 142 -7.85 -8.18 15.05
N ASP A 143 -9.02 -8.76 15.23
CA ASP A 143 -9.39 -9.47 16.45
C ASP A 143 -10.28 -10.66 16.09
N ARG A 144 -10.45 -11.62 17.01
CA ARG A 144 -11.30 -12.79 16.82
C ARG A 144 -12.38 -12.84 17.90
N LYS A 145 -13.64 -12.74 17.49
CA LYS A 145 -14.81 -12.89 18.38
C LYS A 145 -15.49 -14.22 18.09
N GLY A 146 -15.26 -15.20 18.95
CA GLY A 146 -15.71 -16.58 18.72
C GLY A 146 -14.99 -17.20 17.52
N ALA A 147 -15.75 -17.67 16.53
CA ALA A 147 -15.20 -18.29 15.33
C ALA A 147 -14.91 -17.31 14.17
N LEU A 148 -15.27 -16.02 14.32
CA LEU A 148 -15.17 -15.04 13.25
C LEU A 148 -14.11 -13.99 13.53
N ASP A 149 -13.23 -13.81 12.54
CA ASP A 149 -12.33 -12.67 12.50
C ASP A 149 -13.13 -11.37 12.32
N THR A 150 -12.68 -10.31 12.99
CA THR A 150 -13.25 -8.97 12.95
C THR A 150 -12.15 -7.97 12.65
N MET A 151 -12.47 -6.98 11.81
CA MET A 151 -11.55 -5.91 11.44
C MET A 151 -12.16 -4.57 11.83
N LEU A 152 -11.41 -3.81 12.63
CA LEU A 152 -11.73 -2.47 13.04
C LEU A 152 -10.68 -1.50 12.47
N VAL A 153 -11.12 -0.44 11.83
CA VAL A 153 -10.27 0.66 11.36
C VAL A 153 -10.56 1.88 12.22
N ARG A 154 -9.60 2.25 13.06
CA ARG A 154 -9.61 3.48 13.84
C ARG A 154 -8.98 4.57 12.99
N VAL A 155 -9.65 5.71 12.82
CA VAL A 155 -9.18 6.79 11.94
C VAL A 155 -9.34 8.15 12.61
N GLU A 156 -8.29 8.97 12.52
CA GLU A 156 -8.36 10.37 12.94
C GLU A 156 -9.02 11.21 11.83
N LEU A 157 -9.90 12.13 12.22
CA LEU A 157 -10.34 13.19 11.32
C LEU A 157 -9.40 14.39 11.42
N ARG A 158 -9.49 15.28 10.44
CA ARG A 158 -8.87 16.60 10.54
C ARG A 158 -9.54 17.41 11.64
N PRO A 159 -8.82 18.27 12.38
CA PRO A 159 -9.40 19.08 13.45
C PRO A 159 -10.64 19.88 13.03
N GLU A 160 -10.67 20.36 11.78
CA GLU A 160 -11.79 21.15 11.24
C GLU A 160 -13.05 20.30 10.99
N ALA A 161 -12.88 18.99 10.78
CA ALA A 161 -13.97 18.03 10.60
C ALA A 161 -14.40 17.36 11.92
N PHE A 162 -13.59 17.50 12.98
CA PHE A 162 -13.86 16.99 14.32
C PHE A 162 -14.54 18.08 15.16
N GLY A 163 -15.77 18.47 14.77
CA GLY A 163 -16.59 19.48 15.46
C GLY A 163 -17.79 18.89 16.21
N ASP A 164 -18.48 19.72 17.00
CA ASP A 164 -19.57 19.35 17.94
C ASP A 164 -20.87 18.78 17.32
N ARG A 165 -20.88 18.48 16.03
CA ARG A 165 -22.07 17.96 15.33
C ARG A 165 -21.99 16.44 15.19
N LEU A 166 -22.39 15.74 16.25
CA LEU A 166 -22.48 14.26 16.30
C LEU A 166 -23.12 13.62 15.06
N PHE A 167 -24.16 14.24 14.49
CA PHE A 167 -24.83 13.76 13.27
C PHE A 167 -23.93 13.77 12.02
N GLU A 168 -22.94 14.69 11.93
CA GLU A 168 -22.01 14.74 10.82
C GLU A 168 -20.95 13.62 10.92
N LEU A 169 -20.58 13.22 12.14
CA LEU A 169 -19.62 12.15 12.39
C LEU A 169 -20.15 10.78 11.96
N ASP A 170 -21.43 10.49 12.24
CA ASP A 170 -22.04 9.22 11.81
C ASP A 170 -22.13 9.13 10.28
N ALA A 171 -22.48 10.22 9.61
CA ALA A 171 -22.50 10.27 8.14
C ALA A 171 -21.10 10.06 7.53
N ILE A 172 -20.06 10.67 8.12
CA ILE A 172 -18.67 10.47 7.70
C ILE A 172 -18.26 9.01 7.90
N LYS A 173 -18.56 8.44 9.07
CA LYS A 173 -18.26 7.05 9.43
C LYS A 173 -18.91 6.06 8.47
N ASP A 174 -20.18 6.24 8.15
CA ASP A 174 -20.92 5.37 7.23
C ASP A 174 -20.34 5.42 5.81
N ARG A 175 -20.00 6.62 5.33
CA ARG A 175 -19.37 6.80 4.03
C ARG A 175 -17.99 6.13 3.95
N ILE A 176 -17.16 6.31 4.99
CA ILE A 176 -15.85 5.65 5.07
C ILE A 176 -16.02 4.13 5.11
N THR A 177 -16.96 3.64 5.93
CA THR A 177 -17.27 2.20 6.05
C THR A 177 -17.70 1.62 4.71
N HIS A 178 -18.57 2.31 3.97
CA HIS A 178 -19.04 1.86 2.66
C HIS A 178 -17.88 1.76 1.64
N LYS A 179 -17.01 2.77 1.56
CA LYS A 179 -15.82 2.75 0.69
C LYS A 179 -14.85 1.62 1.05
N LEU A 180 -14.58 1.41 2.33
CA LEU A 180 -13.70 0.33 2.79
C LEU A 180 -14.28 -1.05 2.45
N ARG A 181 -15.58 -1.26 2.65
CA ARG A 181 -16.24 -2.52 2.27
C ARG A 181 -16.16 -2.77 0.77
N GLY A 182 -16.39 -1.75 -0.05
CA GLY A 182 -16.31 -1.88 -1.52
C GLY A 182 -14.89 -2.13 -2.04
N SER A 183 -13.86 -1.58 -1.39
CA SER A 183 -12.46 -1.75 -1.80
C SER A 183 -11.81 -3.04 -1.29
N LEU A 184 -12.20 -3.50 -0.09
CA LEU A 184 -11.57 -4.65 0.57
C LEU A 184 -12.37 -5.95 0.43
N ASN A 185 -13.65 -5.87 0.02
CA ASN A 185 -14.59 -7.00 -0.02
C ASN A 185 -14.77 -7.77 1.31
N VAL A 186 -14.40 -7.15 2.43
CA VAL A 186 -14.55 -7.72 3.78
C VAL A 186 -15.36 -6.79 4.68
N GLY A 187 -16.07 -7.36 5.64
CA GLY A 187 -16.80 -6.60 6.65
C GLY A 187 -15.84 -5.83 7.57
N VAL A 188 -15.84 -4.50 7.45
CA VAL A 188 -15.04 -3.59 8.28
C VAL A 188 -15.95 -2.77 9.19
N ASN A 189 -15.52 -2.59 10.45
CA ASN A 189 -16.03 -1.60 11.38
C ASN A 189 -15.10 -0.38 11.38
N VAL A 190 -15.66 0.82 11.43
CA VAL A 190 -14.89 2.07 11.52
C VAL A 190 -15.16 2.72 12.86
N GLU A 191 -14.12 3.23 13.50
CA GLU A 191 -14.19 4.05 14.70
C GLU A 191 -13.46 5.37 14.41
N ILE A 192 -14.18 6.48 14.55
CA ILE A 192 -13.58 7.80 14.50
C ILE A 192 -13.02 8.09 15.88
N VAL A 193 -11.73 8.44 15.93
CA VAL A 193 -11.04 8.79 17.17
C VAL A 193 -10.60 10.24 17.16
N GLU A 194 -10.32 10.79 18.34
CA GLU A 194 -9.88 12.18 18.50
C GLU A 194 -8.59 12.46 17.69
N PRO A 195 -8.47 13.63 17.05
CA PRO A 195 -7.24 14.04 16.37
C PRO A 195 -6.05 14.01 17.34
N GLY A 196 -4.97 13.30 16.98
CA GLY A 196 -3.79 13.16 17.83
C GLY A 196 -3.84 11.99 18.84
N SER A 197 -4.94 11.25 18.93
CA SER A 197 -5.09 10.14 19.90
C SER A 197 -4.39 8.84 19.48
N LEU A 198 -4.08 8.66 18.20
CA LEU A 198 -3.38 7.46 17.73
C LEU A 198 -1.86 7.57 17.98
N PRO A 199 -1.19 6.45 18.33
CA PRO A 199 0.24 6.45 18.57
C PRO A 199 1.01 6.85 17.31
N ARG A 200 1.96 7.78 17.47
CA ARG A 200 2.90 8.19 16.42
C ARG A 200 4.11 7.28 16.44
N PHE A 201 4.57 6.87 15.26
CA PHE A 201 5.76 6.04 15.12
C PHE A 201 6.83 6.82 14.37
N GLU A 202 8.04 6.88 14.91
CA GLU A 202 9.22 7.30 14.16
C GLU A 202 9.71 6.11 13.32
N GLY A 203 9.50 6.14 12.00
CA GLY A 203 9.87 5.06 11.07
C GLY A 203 8.67 4.40 10.38
N LYS A 204 8.76 3.08 10.09
CA LYS A 204 7.66 2.34 9.45
C LYS A 204 6.48 2.27 10.42
N ALA A 205 5.42 3.03 10.13
CA ALA A 205 4.24 3.10 10.99
C ALA A 205 3.66 1.70 11.20
N LYS A 206 3.65 1.21 12.44
CA LYS A 206 3.02 -0.06 12.80
C LYS A 206 1.51 0.14 12.88
N ARG A 207 0.88 0.25 11.72
CA ARG A 207 -0.56 0.54 11.58
C ARG A 207 -1.44 -0.68 11.83
N VAL A 208 -0.87 -1.86 12.07
CA VAL A 208 -1.62 -3.10 12.29
C VAL A 208 -1.40 -3.60 13.72
N VAL A 209 -2.50 -3.84 14.42
CA VAL A 209 -2.56 -4.50 15.72
C VAL A 209 -3.36 -5.78 15.56
N ASP A 210 -2.68 -6.92 15.54
CA ASP A 210 -3.33 -8.24 15.53
C ASP A 210 -3.49 -8.74 16.97
N LYS A 211 -4.74 -8.85 17.42
CA LYS A 211 -5.14 -9.33 18.75
C LYS A 211 -5.60 -10.78 18.74
N ARG A 212 -5.59 -11.45 17.59
CA ARG A 212 -5.98 -12.86 17.50
C ARG A 212 -4.98 -13.68 18.32
N SER A 213 -5.47 -14.35 19.35
CA SER A 213 -4.69 -15.36 20.06
C SER A 213 -4.44 -16.52 19.10
N LEU A 214 -3.18 -16.88 18.87
CA LEU A 214 -2.80 -18.15 18.24
C LEU A 214 -3.28 -19.32 19.09
#